data_AF-A0A2H9MFK0-F1
#
_entry.id   AF-A0A2H9MFK0-F1
#
_cell.length_a   1.000
_cell.length_b   1.000
_cell.length_c   1.000
_cell.angle_alpha   90.00
_cell.angle_beta   90.00
_cell.angle_gamma   90.00
#
_symmetry.space_group_name_H-M   'P 1'
#
loop_
_entity.id
_entity.type
_entity.pdbx_description
1 polymer ?
#
loop_
_entity_poly.entity_id
_entity_poly.type
_entity_poly.pdbx_seq_one_letter_code
_entity_poly.pdbx_strand_id
1 'polypeptide(L)'
;MIITIGGFAGSGKSTVADIIAKKLGWRRVSTGDVFRKLAKEKEMPLEDFNEYAEEHPKIDRELDKKILKMAGDEKVVIDGRLTGLLAKKNGLPCIAVWLDAPLEVRAKRIVKREDKEYKTVMKEIQRRETSDWQRFWDLYT
;
A
#
# COMPACT_ATOMS: atom_id res chain seq x y z
N MET A 1 15.24 6.52 -11.29
CA MET A 1 14.67 5.25 -11.81
C MET A 1 13.77 4.66 -10.74
N ILE A 2 12.49 4.46 -11.03
CA ILE A 2 11.48 4.04 -10.04
C ILE A 2 11.04 2.60 -10.33
N ILE A 3 10.98 1.76 -9.29
CA ILE A 3 10.34 0.45 -9.35
C ILE A 3 9.15 0.46 -8.41
N THR A 4 7.95 0.15 -8.90
CA THR A 4 6.74 0.08 -8.07
C THR A 4 6.31 -1.37 -7.88
N ILE A 5 5.96 -1.73 -6.64
CA ILE A 5 5.49 -3.07 -6.26
C ILE A 5 4.04 -2.95 -5.75
N GLY A 6 3.10 -3.18 -6.66
CA GLY A 6 1.65 -3.22 -6.47
C GLY A 6 1.11 -4.55 -5.98
N GLY A 7 -0.15 -4.60 -5.53
CA GLY A 7 -0.80 -5.85 -5.09
C GLY A 7 -1.67 -5.76 -3.83
N PHE A 8 -2.41 -6.83 -3.54
CA PHE A 8 -3.35 -6.91 -2.41
C PHE A 8 -2.70 -7.09 -1.04
N ALA A 9 -3.39 -6.70 0.04
CA ALA A 9 -2.92 -6.97 1.41
C ALA A 9 -2.55 -8.46 1.57
N GLY A 10 -1.40 -8.73 2.19
CA GLY A 10 -0.89 -10.10 2.36
C GLY A 10 -0.18 -10.71 1.14
N SER A 11 -0.13 -10.05 -0.03
CA SER A 11 0.52 -10.62 -1.23
C SER A 11 2.05 -10.64 -1.22
N GLY A 12 2.69 -10.07 -0.19
CA GLY A 12 4.16 -10.09 -0.04
C GLY A 12 4.92 -8.91 -0.65
N LYS A 13 4.22 -7.88 -1.16
CA LYS A 13 4.83 -6.65 -1.72
C LYS A 13 5.99 -6.09 -0.92
N SER A 14 5.76 -5.83 0.36
CA SER A 14 6.76 -5.21 1.23
C SER A 14 8.04 -6.04 1.32
N THR A 15 7.90 -7.37 1.37
CA THR A 15 9.03 -8.29 1.37
C THR A 15 9.78 -8.29 0.03
N VAL A 16 9.05 -8.32 -1.10
CA VAL A 16 9.68 -8.25 -2.43
C VAL A 16 10.38 -6.90 -2.64
N ALA A 17 9.75 -5.81 -2.23
CA ALA A 17 10.31 -4.46 -2.30
C ALA A 17 11.59 -4.34 -1.46
N ASP A 18 11.60 -4.89 -0.23
CA ASP A 18 12.80 -4.96 0.60
C ASP A 18 13.94 -5.72 -0.07
N ILE A 19 13.63 -6.89 -0.65
CA ILE A 19 14.64 -7.72 -1.32
C ILE A 19 15.23 -6.97 -2.52
N ILE A 20 14.39 -6.37 -3.35
CA ILE A 20 14.83 -5.61 -4.53
C ILE A 20 15.66 -4.40 -4.10
N ALA A 21 15.17 -3.61 -3.14
CA ALA A 21 15.87 -2.44 -2.64
C ALA A 21 17.27 -2.80 -2.09
N LYS A 22 17.35 -3.85 -1.27
CA LYS A 22 18.63 -4.35 -0.74
C LYS A 22 19.58 -4.82 -1.84
N LYS A 23 19.09 -5.62 -2.80
CA LYS A 23 19.92 -6.13 -3.91
C LYS A 23 20.46 -5.02 -4.81
N LEU A 24 19.69 -3.95 -5.00
CA LEU A 24 20.07 -2.83 -5.86
C LEU A 24 20.83 -1.73 -5.11
N GLY A 25 20.88 -1.78 -3.77
CA GLY A 25 21.40 -0.69 -2.94
C GLY A 25 20.55 0.57 -3.00
N TRP A 26 19.23 0.42 -3.16
CA TRP A 26 18.29 1.53 -3.32
C TRP A 26 17.48 1.77 -2.06
N ARG A 27 16.92 2.98 -1.94
CA ARG A 27 15.95 3.30 -0.89
C ARG A 27 14.61 2.61 -1.17
N ARG A 28 13.95 2.16 -0.11
CA ARG A 28 12.56 1.69 -0.15
C ARG A 28 11.61 2.73 0.44
N VAL A 29 10.45 2.91 -0.18
CA VAL A 29 9.31 3.69 0.31
C VAL A 29 8.09 2.79 0.34
N SER A 30 7.32 2.85 1.43
CA SER A 30 6.12 2.03 1.63
C SER A 30 4.92 2.92 1.88
N THR A 31 3.91 2.85 1.02
CA THR A 31 2.68 3.62 1.21
C THR A 31 1.97 3.21 2.49
N GLY A 32 2.04 1.93 2.86
CA GLY A 32 1.45 1.42 4.10
C GLY A 32 2.13 1.97 5.35
N ASP A 33 3.45 2.21 5.31
CA ASP A 33 4.18 2.78 6.45
C ASP A 33 3.92 4.28 6.58
N VAL A 34 3.83 5.01 5.46
CA VAL A 34 3.42 6.42 5.46
C VAL A 34 1.98 6.57 5.95
N PHE A 35 1.06 5.70 5.51
CA PHE A 35 -0.33 5.71 5.96
C PHE A 35 -0.45 5.42 7.47
N ARG A 36 0.29 4.43 7.99
CA ARG A 36 0.38 4.17 9.44
C ARG A 36 0.95 5.35 10.22
N LYS A 37 1.89 6.09 9.63
CA LYS A 37 2.42 7.32 10.26
C LYS A 37 1.35 8.41 10.32
N LEU A 38 0.55 8.59 9.26
CA LEU A 38 -0.58 9.54 9.25
C LEU A 38 -1.62 9.18 10.33
N ALA A 39 -1.96 7.89 10.49
CA ALA A 39 -2.85 7.44 11.55
C ALA A 39 -2.34 7.84 12.95
N LYS A 40 -1.03 7.63 13.19
CA LYS A 40 -0.37 8.03 14.45
C LYS A 40 -0.35 9.55 14.65
N GLU A 41 -0.08 10.32 13.59
CA GLU A 41 -0.12 11.80 13.62
C GLU A 41 -1.52 12.33 13.95
N LYS A 42 -2.56 11.53 13.68
CA LYS A 42 -3.97 11.83 13.99
C LYS A 42 -4.46 11.20 15.30
N GLU A 43 -3.58 10.52 16.03
CA GLU A 43 -3.91 9.80 17.27
C GLU A 43 -5.05 8.77 17.11
N MET A 44 -5.15 8.17 15.93
CA MET A 44 -6.19 7.18 15.60
C MET A 44 -5.60 5.77 15.49
N PRO A 45 -6.29 4.73 16.01
CA PRO A 45 -6.02 3.35 15.64
C PRO A 45 -6.04 3.18 14.12
N LEU A 46 -5.26 2.22 13.60
CA LEU A 46 -5.13 2.06 12.15
C LEU A 46 -6.46 1.68 11.51
N GLU A 47 -7.21 0.81 12.16
CA GLU A 47 -8.54 0.37 11.74
C GLU A 47 -9.48 1.58 11.62
N ASP A 48 -9.62 2.38 12.68
CA ASP A 48 -10.44 3.61 12.69
C ASP A 48 -9.97 4.62 11.65
N PHE A 49 -8.66 4.74 11.43
CA PHE A 49 -8.12 5.64 10.42
C PHE A 49 -8.41 5.17 8.99
N ASN A 50 -8.53 3.86 8.74
CA ASN A 50 -8.99 3.37 7.43
C ASN A 50 -10.44 3.78 7.18
N GLU A 51 -11.33 3.59 8.17
CA GLU A 51 -12.73 3.99 8.08
C GLU A 51 -12.85 5.51 7.91
N TYR A 52 -12.10 6.28 8.69
CA TYR A 52 -12.02 7.74 8.57
C TYR A 52 -11.59 8.20 7.16
N ALA A 53 -10.65 7.48 6.53
CA ALA A 53 -10.18 7.82 5.19
C ALA A 53 -11.21 7.54 4.07
N GLU A 54 -12.23 6.72 4.32
CA GLU A 54 -13.35 6.50 3.38
C GLU A 54 -14.18 7.78 3.21
N GLU A 55 -14.44 8.49 4.31
CA GLU A 55 -15.22 9.73 4.31
C GLU A 55 -14.36 10.96 4.01
N HIS A 56 -13.02 10.83 4.04
CA HIS A 56 -12.08 11.94 3.90
C HIS A 56 -11.05 11.71 2.77
N PRO A 57 -11.44 11.85 1.49
CA PRO A 57 -10.56 11.62 0.33
C PRO A 57 -9.29 12.49 0.30
N LYS A 58 -9.24 13.57 1.09
CA LYS A 58 -8.04 14.39 1.27
C LYS A 58 -6.87 13.59 1.84
N ILE A 59 -7.13 12.55 2.63
CA ILE A 59 -6.09 11.71 3.23
C ILE A 59 -5.32 10.95 2.16
N ASP A 60 -6.01 10.32 1.20
CA ASP A 60 -5.36 9.63 0.09
C ASP A 60 -4.58 10.62 -0.80
N ARG A 61 -5.13 11.81 -1.04
CA ARG A 61 -4.42 12.86 -1.79
C ARG A 61 -3.16 13.35 -1.06
N GLU A 62 -3.20 13.46 0.26
CA GLU A 62 -2.03 13.80 1.09
C GLU A 62 -0.99 12.68 1.09
N LEU A 63 -1.43 11.42 1.21
CA LEU A 63 -0.58 10.25 1.09
C LEU A 63 0.13 10.25 -0.27
N ASP A 64 -0.62 10.41 -1.37
CA ASP A 64 -0.08 10.45 -2.72
C ASP A 64 0.98 11.55 -2.88
N LYS A 65 0.71 12.76 -2.40
CA LYS A 65 1.69 13.86 -2.40
C LYS A 65 2.96 13.50 -1.62
N LYS A 66 2.82 12.89 -0.44
CA LYS A 66 3.98 12.44 0.35
C LYS A 66 4.78 11.38 -0.39
N ILE A 67 4.13 10.43 -1.06
CA ILE A 67 4.78 9.36 -1.82
C ILE A 67 5.48 9.89 -3.06
N LEU A 68 4.86 10.78 -3.83
CA LEU A 68 5.47 11.43 -4.99
C LEU A 68 6.70 12.24 -4.59
N LYS A 69 6.61 13.02 -3.49
CA LYS A 69 7.77 13.75 -2.94
C LYS A 69 8.88 12.81 -2.50
N MET A 70 8.53 11.68 -1.88
CA MET A 70 9.50 10.66 -1.49
C MET A 70 10.03 9.85 -2.67
N ALA A 71 9.38 9.85 -3.84
CA ALA A 71 9.92 9.20 -5.03
C ALA A 71 11.07 10.03 -5.61
N GLY A 72 10.83 11.34 -5.82
CA GLY A 72 11.78 12.26 -6.45
C GLY A 72 12.31 11.74 -7.79
N ASP A 73 13.47 12.25 -8.22
CA ASP A 73 14.20 11.76 -9.40
C ASP A 73 15.22 10.65 -9.05
N GLU A 74 14.99 9.95 -7.94
CA GLU A 74 15.97 9.05 -7.35
C GLU A 74 15.82 7.59 -7.85
N LYS A 75 16.79 6.77 -7.44
CA LYS A 75 16.74 5.31 -7.51
C LYS A 75 15.97 4.79 -6.30
N VAL A 76 14.71 4.42 -6.50
CA VAL A 76 13.78 4.10 -5.40
C VAL A 76 12.85 2.93 -5.74
N VAL A 77 12.58 2.10 -4.74
CA VAL A 77 11.57 1.04 -4.79
C VAL A 77 10.36 1.47 -3.94
N ILE A 78 9.16 1.50 -4.53
CA ILE A 78 7.95 1.98 -3.87
C ILE A 78 6.91 0.85 -3.79
N ASP A 79 6.54 0.41 -2.59
CA ASP A 79 5.48 -0.59 -2.41
C ASP A 79 4.17 0.00 -1.88
N GLY A 80 3.05 -0.48 -2.43
CA GLY A 80 1.72 0.00 -2.09
C GLY A 80 0.69 -0.49 -3.10
N ARG A 81 -0.60 -0.46 -2.77
CA ARG A 81 -1.64 -1.05 -3.65
C ARG A 81 -1.67 -0.39 -5.03
N LEU A 82 -1.65 0.94 -5.10
CA LEU A 82 -1.83 1.69 -6.35
C LEU A 82 -0.58 2.44 -6.85
N THR A 83 0.62 2.09 -6.36
CA THR A 83 1.84 2.86 -6.63
C THR A 83 2.20 2.95 -8.12
N GLY A 84 1.96 1.88 -8.89
CA GLY A 84 2.16 1.91 -10.34
C GLY A 84 1.18 2.84 -11.07
N LEU A 85 -0.09 2.86 -10.66
CA LEU A 85 -1.09 3.78 -11.21
C LEU A 85 -0.76 5.23 -10.84
N LEU A 86 -0.37 5.48 -9.59
CA LEU A 86 0.06 6.79 -9.10
C LEU A 86 1.24 7.33 -9.92
N ALA A 87 2.27 6.50 -10.12
CA ALA A 87 3.43 6.87 -10.94
C ALA A 87 3.02 7.20 -12.38
N LYS A 88 2.20 6.34 -13.01
CA LYS A 88 1.69 6.55 -14.38
C LYS A 88 0.93 7.86 -14.53
N LYS A 89 -0.01 8.15 -13.61
CA LYS A 89 -0.82 9.39 -13.66
C LYS A 89 0.01 10.66 -13.49
N ASN A 90 1.18 10.58 -12.86
CA ASN A 90 2.07 11.72 -12.63
C ASN A 90 3.26 11.75 -13.62
N GLY A 91 3.20 10.99 -14.71
CA GLY A 91 4.23 11.00 -15.75
C GLY A 91 5.59 10.50 -15.28
N LEU A 92 5.66 9.73 -14.19
CA LEU A 92 6.90 9.19 -13.64
C LEU A 92 7.26 7.87 -14.33
N PRO A 93 8.35 7.80 -15.11
CA PRO A 93 8.78 6.56 -15.73
C PRO A 93 9.16 5.53 -14.67
N CYS A 94 8.48 4.39 -14.68
CA CYS A 94 8.71 3.33 -13.71
C CYS A 94 8.57 1.94 -14.32
N ILE A 95 9.23 0.98 -13.68
CA ILE A 95 8.88 -0.44 -13.83
C ILE A 95 7.77 -0.72 -12.82
N ALA A 96 6.60 -1.11 -13.31
CA ALA A 96 5.46 -1.45 -12.45
C ALA A 96 5.26 -2.97 -12.40
N VAL A 97 5.31 -3.53 -11.19
CA VAL A 97 5.11 -4.96 -10.92
C VAL A 97 3.88 -5.10 -10.05
N TRP A 98 2.90 -5.90 -10.49
CA TRP A 98 1.76 -6.29 -9.66
C TRP A 98 1.98 -7.69 -9.08
N LEU A 99 1.93 -7.80 -7.76
CA LEU A 99 2.05 -9.07 -7.06
C LEU A 99 0.68 -9.55 -6.59
N ASP A 100 0.27 -10.66 -7.17
CA ASP A 100 -0.94 -11.37 -6.82
C ASP A 100 -0.67 -12.67 -6.04
N ALA A 101 -1.65 -13.10 -5.26
CA ALA A 101 -1.63 -14.36 -4.54
C ALA A 101 -3.07 -14.78 -4.16
N PRO A 102 -3.36 -16.10 -4.08
CA PRO A 102 -4.66 -16.58 -3.61
C PRO A 102 -5.03 -16.01 -2.24
N LEU A 103 -6.32 -15.74 -2.01
CA LEU A 103 -6.82 -15.11 -0.79
C LEU A 103 -6.38 -15.88 0.47
N GLU A 104 -6.42 -17.20 0.43
CA GLU A 104 -6.04 -18.08 1.53
C GLU A 104 -4.56 -17.95 1.88
N VAL A 105 -3.69 -17.79 0.87
CA VAL A 105 -2.25 -17.57 1.06
C VAL A 105 -2.01 -16.21 1.70
N ARG A 106 -2.72 -15.18 1.22
CA ARG A 106 -2.65 -13.82 1.77
C ARG A 106 -3.12 -13.78 3.21
N ALA A 107 -4.23 -14.45 3.52
CA ALA A 107 -4.78 -14.56 4.87
C ALA A 107 -3.83 -15.29 5.82
N LYS A 108 -3.29 -16.47 5.44
CA LYS A 108 -2.29 -17.19 6.24
C LYS A 108 -1.07 -16.32 6.55
N ARG A 109 -0.62 -15.50 5.60
CA ARG A 109 0.50 -14.57 5.82
C ARG A 109 0.16 -13.48 6.84
N ILE A 110 -1.07 -12.96 6.80
CA ILE A 110 -1.53 -11.91 7.73
C ILE A 110 -1.73 -12.50 9.14
N VAL A 111 -2.35 -13.68 9.26
CA VAL A 111 -2.48 -14.41 10.54
C VAL A 111 -1.12 -14.56 11.22
N LYS A 112 -0.11 -15.04 10.50
CA LYS A 112 1.25 -15.20 11.05
C LYS A 112 1.89 -13.88 11.47
N ARG A 113 1.50 -12.75 10.85
CA ARG A 113 2.07 -11.43 11.13
C ARG A 113 1.39 -10.74 12.31
N GLU A 114 0.09 -10.91 12.45
CA GLU A 114 -0.75 -10.13 13.38
C GLU A 114 -1.25 -10.96 14.56
N ASP A 115 -0.97 -12.26 14.59
CA ASP A 115 -1.39 -13.19 15.63
C ASP A 115 -2.91 -13.15 15.89
N LYS A 116 -3.67 -13.12 14.79
CA LYS A 116 -5.14 -13.06 14.77
C LYS A 116 -5.74 -14.37 14.28
N GLU A 117 -6.99 -14.64 14.66
CA GLU A 117 -7.73 -15.80 14.15
C GLU A 117 -7.94 -15.72 12.62
N TYR A 118 -7.78 -16.84 11.92
CA TYR A 118 -7.93 -16.91 10.46
C TYR A 118 -9.28 -16.36 9.96
N LYS A 119 -10.38 -16.68 10.65
CA LYS A 119 -11.72 -16.20 10.28
C LYS A 119 -11.82 -14.67 10.37
N THR A 120 -11.23 -14.08 11.40
CA THR A 120 -11.19 -12.62 11.59
C THR A 120 -10.38 -11.97 10.47
N VAL A 121 -9.19 -12.49 10.18
CA VAL A 121 -8.33 -11.98 9.10
C VAL A 121 -9.02 -12.06 7.74
N MET A 122 -9.72 -13.16 7.43
CA MET A 122 -10.48 -13.30 6.18
C MET A 122 -11.53 -12.20 6.03
N LYS A 123 -12.30 -11.93 7.09
CA LYS A 123 -13.30 -10.85 7.11
C LYS A 123 -12.65 -9.47 6.95
N GLU A 124 -11.55 -9.21 7.63
CA GLU A 124 -10.81 -7.95 7.54
C GLU A 124 -10.28 -7.71 6.12
N ILE A 125 -9.71 -8.73 5.45
CA ILE A 125 -9.23 -8.61 4.07
C ILE A 125 -10.39 -8.27 3.13
N GLN A 126 -11.50 -9.00 3.22
CA GLN A 126 -12.67 -8.76 2.37
C GLN A 126 -13.25 -7.36 2.59
N ARG A 127 -13.44 -6.95 3.86
CA ARG A 127 -13.93 -5.61 4.20
C ARG A 127 -13.03 -4.52 3.64
N ARG A 128 -11.71 -4.66 3.86
CA ARG A 128 -10.71 -3.72 3.34
C ARG A 128 -10.70 -3.69 1.82
N GLU A 129 -10.84 -4.82 1.15
CA GLU A 129 -10.85 -4.85 -0.31
C GLU A 129 -12.07 -4.16 -0.90
N THR A 130 -13.25 -4.36 -0.32
CA THR A 130 -14.48 -3.65 -0.73
C THR A 130 -14.37 -2.14 -0.51
N SER A 131 -13.92 -1.73 0.68
CA SER A 131 -13.70 -0.33 1.05
C SER A 131 -12.69 0.35 0.11
N ASP A 132 -11.51 -0.25 -0.06
CA ASP A 132 -10.49 0.25 -0.97
C ASP A 132 -11.01 0.33 -2.41
N TRP A 133 -11.81 -0.64 -2.85
CA TRP A 133 -12.33 -0.65 -4.23
C TRP A 133 -13.23 0.56 -4.49
N GLN A 134 -14.19 0.83 -3.61
CA GLN A 134 -15.09 1.98 -3.72
C GLN A 134 -14.31 3.29 -3.71
N ARG A 135 -13.46 3.48 -2.70
CA ARG A 135 -12.67 4.71 -2.53
C ARG A 135 -11.73 4.98 -3.70
N PHE A 136 -11.06 3.95 -4.21
CA PHE A 136 -10.12 4.11 -5.31
C PHE A 136 -10.80 4.27 -6.66
N TRP A 137 -11.99 3.67 -6.85
CA TRP A 137 -12.77 3.88 -8.05
C TRP A 137 -13.12 5.35 -8.21
N ASP A 138 -13.62 5.99 -7.15
CA ASP A 138 -14.02 7.41 -7.16
C ASP A 138 -12.83 8.38 -7.29
N LEU A 139 -11.66 8.00 -6.79
CA LEU A 139 -10.47 8.85 -6.80
C LEU A 139 -9.65 8.76 -8.10
N TYR A 140 -9.61 7.58 -8.72
CA TYR A 140 -8.63 7.28 -9.76
C TYR A 140 -9.22 6.79 -11.07
N THR A 141 -10.54 6.70 -11.21
CA THR A 141 -11.22 6.37 -12.47
C THR A 141 -11.99 7.59 -12.95
#